data_AF-A0A9N9MQJ4-F1
#
_entry.id   AF-A0A9N9MQJ4-F1
#
_cell.length_a   1.000
_cell.length_b   1.000
_cell.length_c   1.000
_cell.angle_alpha   90.00
_cell.angle_beta   90.00
_cell.angle_gamma   90.00
#
_symmetry.space_group_name_H-M   'P 1'
#
loop_
_entity.id
_entity.type
_entity.pdbx_description
1 polymer ?
#
loop_
_entity_poly.entity_id
_entity_poly.type
_entity_poly.pdbx_seq_one_letter_code
_entity_poly.pdbx_strand_id
1 'polypeptide(L)'
;MVYSIAERVEIIELYFINNQCARVTVTLFNERHAERNVHHGYVLELVAKFRQTGSVTNRKRNIENPINGNEKEKCKLTGTEKRKADDGEPNKDLKKLLKTFRA
;
A
#
# COMPACT_ATOMS: atom_id res chain seq x y z
N MET A 1 -20.89 -3.57 1.23
CA MET A 1 -20.95 -2.94 -0.10
C MET A 1 -19.56 -3.00 -0.75
N VAL A 2 -19.45 -3.18 -2.06
CA VAL A 2 -18.15 -3.22 -2.75
C VAL A 2 -18.04 -2.02 -3.68
N TYR A 3 -17.15 -1.08 -3.33
CA TYR A 3 -16.87 0.06 -4.20
C TYR A 3 -16.13 -0.36 -5.48
N SER A 4 -16.40 0.33 -6.58
CA SER A 4 -15.67 0.17 -7.83
C SER A 4 -14.22 0.64 -7.68
N ILE A 5 -13.37 0.30 -8.67
CA ILE A 5 -11.99 0.79 -8.66
C ILE A 5 -11.96 2.32 -8.75
N ALA A 6 -12.79 2.91 -9.61
CA ALA A 6 -12.89 4.36 -9.78
C ALA A 6 -13.27 5.06 -8.47
N GLU A 7 -14.29 4.56 -7.78
CA GLU A 7 -14.73 5.11 -6.48
C GLU A 7 -13.61 5.03 -5.44
N ARG A 8 -12.83 3.94 -5.41
CA ARG A 8 -11.70 3.82 -4.48
C ARG A 8 -10.56 4.76 -4.81
N VAL A 9 -10.27 4.99 -6.09
CA VAL A 9 -9.28 5.99 -6.52
C VAL A 9 -9.73 7.37 -6.07
N GLU A 10 -10.99 7.73 -6.34
CA GLU A 10 -11.56 9.03 -5.94
C GLU A 10 -11.49 9.23 -4.41
N ILE A 11 -11.83 8.21 -3.61
CA ILE A 11 -11.72 8.27 -2.14
C ILE A 11 -10.27 8.57 -1.71
N ILE A 12 -9.28 7.92 -2.33
CA ILE A 12 -7.87 8.14 -2.02
C ILE A 12 -7.42 9.54 -2.43
N GLU A 13 -7.81 10.01 -3.61
CA GLU A 13 -7.50 11.36 -4.09
C GLU A 13 -8.11 12.43 -3.18
N LEU A 14 -9.40 12.31 -2.85
CA LEU A 14 -10.07 13.20 -1.92
C LEU A 14 -9.41 13.20 -0.55
N TYR A 15 -8.92 12.05 -0.07
CA TYR A 15 -8.18 11.99 1.18
C TYR A 15 -6.89 12.80 1.14
N PHE A 16 -6.08 12.67 0.09
CA PHE A 16 -4.81 13.39 0.00
C PHE A 16 -4.98 14.89 -0.29
N ILE A 17 -5.95 15.28 -1.10
CA ILE A 17 -6.27 16.69 -1.39
C ILE A 17 -6.81 17.42 -0.16
N ASN A 18 -7.55 16.72 0.72
CA ASN A 18 -8.14 17.29 1.93
C ASN A 18 -7.30 17.02 3.19
N ASN A 19 -5.98 17.22 3.08
CA ASN A 19 -5.03 17.13 4.20
C ASN A 19 -5.14 15.84 5.01
N GLN A 20 -5.42 14.71 4.35
CA GLN A 20 -5.49 13.39 5.00
C GLN A 20 -6.59 13.29 6.07
N CYS A 21 -7.69 14.05 5.90
CA CYS A 21 -8.81 14.07 6.83
C CYS A 21 -9.96 13.15 6.38
N ALA A 22 -10.04 11.95 6.95
CA ALA A 22 -11.05 10.95 6.59
C ALA A 22 -12.49 11.44 6.78
N ARG A 23 -12.77 12.29 7.77
CA ARG A 23 -14.12 12.82 8.00
C ARG A 23 -14.56 13.74 6.85
N VAL A 24 -13.68 14.64 6.41
CA VAL A 24 -13.95 15.54 5.28
C VAL A 24 -14.09 14.74 4.00
N THR A 25 -13.23 13.75 3.76
CA THR A 25 -13.34 12.85 2.61
C THR A 25 -14.69 12.17 2.53
N VAL A 26 -15.19 11.65 3.66
CA VAL A 26 -16.51 11.00 3.72
C VAL A 26 -17.63 11.96 3.37
N THR A 27 -17.63 13.16 3.95
CA THR A 27 -18.65 14.17 3.66
C THR A 27 -18.67 14.50 2.17
N LEU A 28 -17.51 14.85 1.60
CA LEU A 28 -17.39 15.22 0.19
C LEU A 28 -17.73 14.09 -0.78
N PHE A 29 -17.38 12.85 -0.43
CA PHE A 29 -17.71 11.69 -1.25
C PHE A 29 -19.21 11.38 -1.18
N ASN A 30 -19.81 11.42 0.01
CA ASN A 30 -21.23 11.11 0.21
C ASN A 30 -22.15 12.17 -0.40
N GLU A 31 -21.73 13.43 -0.40
CA GLU A 31 -22.45 14.51 -1.08
C GLU A 31 -22.49 14.31 -2.61
N ARG A 32 -21.41 13.78 -3.20
CA ARG A 32 -21.36 13.45 -4.64
C ARG A 32 -22.08 12.16 -4.98
N HIS A 33 -22.12 11.21 -4.04
CA HIS A 33 -22.63 9.85 -4.25
C HIS A 33 -23.70 9.51 -3.20
N ALA A 34 -24.89 10.10 -3.34
CA ALA A 34 -26.02 9.90 -2.41
C ALA A 34 -26.45 8.43 -2.28
N GLU A 35 -26.37 7.65 -3.37
CA GLU A 35 -26.72 6.23 -3.43
C GLU A 35 -25.63 5.31 -2.86
N ARG A 36 -24.42 5.83 -2.60
CA ARG A 36 -23.22 5.03 -2.31
C ARG A 36 -22.37 5.65 -1.21
N ASN A 37 -22.93 5.75 -0.01
CA ASN A 37 -22.20 6.35 1.09
C ASN A 37 -20.99 5.51 1.52
N VAL A 38 -19.93 6.19 1.91
CA VAL A 38 -18.72 5.63 2.52
C VAL A 38 -18.65 6.03 3.98
N HIS A 39 -18.01 5.17 4.78
CA HIS A 39 -17.75 5.42 6.20
C HIS A 39 -16.27 5.73 6.43
N HIS A 40 -15.96 6.57 7.42
CA HIS A 40 -14.59 7.03 7.68
C HIS A 40 -13.63 5.89 8.01
N GLY A 41 -14.10 4.84 8.69
CA GLY A 41 -13.30 3.64 8.96
C GLY A 41 -12.82 2.97 7.67
N TYR A 42 -13.70 2.84 6.67
CA TYR A 42 -13.33 2.27 5.38
C TYR A 42 -12.29 3.13 4.65
N VAL A 43 -12.40 4.46 4.73
CA VAL A 43 -11.39 5.37 4.16
C VAL A 43 -10.02 5.11 4.77
N LEU A 44 -9.93 4.99 6.09
CA LEU A 44 -8.66 4.71 6.79
C LEU A 44 -8.09 3.35 6.41
N GLU A 45 -8.91 2.31 6.34
CA GLU A 45 -8.48 0.98 5.89
C GLU A 45 -7.94 0.99 4.46
N LEU A 46 -8.64 1.68 3.55
CA LEU A 46 -8.24 1.80 2.15
C LEU A 46 -6.91 2.55 2.03
N VAL A 47 -6.74 3.65 2.77
CA VAL A 47 -5.49 4.42 2.81
C VAL A 47 -4.35 3.59 3.39
N ALA A 48 -4.58 2.87 4.49
CA ALA A 48 -3.57 2.03 5.11
C ALA A 48 -3.06 0.96 4.13
N LYS A 49 -3.99 0.30 3.45
CA LYS A 49 -3.67 -0.68 2.40
C LYS A 49 -2.94 -0.04 1.22
N PHE A 50 -3.39 1.13 0.76
CA PHE A 50 -2.74 1.84 -0.33
C PHE A 50 -1.29 2.21 0.03
N ARG A 51 -1.03 2.70 1.25
CA ARG A 51 0.32 2.99 1.72
C ARG A 51 1.22 1.75 1.78
N GLN A 52 0.66 0.60 2.14
CA GLN A 52 1.42 -0.66 2.22
C GLN A 52 1.73 -1.27 0.86
N THR A 53 0.82 -1.13 -0.12
CA THR A 53 0.86 -1.92 -1.37
C THR A 53 0.94 -1.08 -2.64
N GLY A 54 0.69 0.22 -2.57
CA GLY A 54 0.48 1.08 -3.73
C GLY A 54 -0.78 0.76 -4.53
N SER A 55 -1.68 -0.10 -4.04
CA SER A 55 -2.85 -0.58 -4.78
C SER A 55 -4.17 -0.33 -4.08
N VAL A 56 -5.17 0.09 -4.86
CA VAL A 56 -6.59 0.22 -4.45
C VAL A 56 -7.43 -1.00 -4.86
N THR A 57 -6.83 -1.98 -5.53
CA THR A 57 -7.54 -3.18 -6.00
C THR A 57 -7.86 -4.12 -4.84
N ASN A 58 -9.00 -4.81 -4.88
CA ASN A 58 -9.28 -5.84 -3.90
C ASN A 58 -8.29 -7.00 -4.05
N ARG A 59 -7.88 -7.58 -2.92
CA ARG A 59 -7.05 -8.78 -2.95
C ARG A 59 -7.86 -9.86 -3.67
N LYS A 60 -7.32 -10.41 -4.77
CA LYS A 60 -7.91 -11.62 -5.36
C LYS A 60 -7.95 -12.66 -4.25
N ARG A 61 -9.14 -13.16 -3.93
CA ARG A 61 -9.27 -14.36 -3.11
C ARG A 61 -8.63 -15.46 -3.95
N ASN A 62 -7.54 -16.05 -3.46
CA ASN A 62 -7.04 -17.28 -4.06
C ASN A 62 -8.04 -18.36 -3.66
N ILE A 63 -9.11 -18.48 -4.45
CA ILE A 63 -10.02 -19.61 -4.35
C ILE A 63 -9.21 -20.74 -4.97
N GLU A 64 -8.48 -21.47 -4.14
CA GLU A 64 -8.05 -22.82 -4.51
C GLU A 64 -9.35 -23.55 -4.81
N ASN A 65 -9.69 -23.72 -6.08
CA ASN A 65 -10.68 -24.69 -6.49
C ASN A 65 -9.99 -26.05 -6.33
N PRO A 66 -10.33 -26.91 -5.35
CA PRO A 66 -9.96 -28.31 -5.44
C PRO A 66 -10.90 -28.97 -6.46
N ILE A 67 -10.70 -28.66 -7.74
CA ILE A 67 -11.28 -29.45 -8.82
C ILE A 67 -10.11 -30.04 -9.58
N ASN A 68 -9.91 -31.32 -9.31
CA ASN A 68 -8.97 -32.26 -9.89
C ASN A 68 -8.50 -31.93 -11.32
N GLY A 69 -7.19 -32.00 -11.51
CA GLY A 69 -6.54 -32.41 -12.76
C GLY A 69 -6.63 -31.44 -13.93
N ASN A 70 -5.56 -30.65 -14.13
CA ASN A 70 -4.73 -30.71 -15.35
C ASN A 70 -3.83 -29.47 -15.42
N GLU A 71 -2.56 -29.73 -15.14
CA GLU A 71 -1.36 -29.14 -15.73
C GLU A 71 -1.57 -27.92 -16.63
N LYS A 72 -1.27 -26.73 -16.10
CA LYS A 72 -0.67 -25.66 -16.90
C LYS A 72 0.51 -25.08 -16.14
N GLU A 73 1.68 -25.58 -16.52
CA GLU A 73 2.97 -24.94 -16.31
C GLU A 73 2.95 -23.46 -16.73
N LYS A 74 3.94 -22.73 -16.16
CA LYS A 74 4.46 -21.38 -16.46
C LYS A 74 4.00 -20.35 -15.41
N CYS A 75 4.87 -19.77 -14.60
CA CYS A 75 6.25 -19.37 -14.88
C CYS A 75 7.25 -19.88 -13.82
N LYS A 76 8.24 -20.65 -14.29
CA LYS A 76 9.57 -20.68 -13.69
C LYS A 76 10.25 -19.35 -14.04
N LEU A 77 10.54 -18.52 -13.05
CA LEU A 77 11.80 -17.78 -13.04
C LEU A 77 12.48 -18.10 -11.73
N THR A 78 13.37 -19.07 -11.85
CA THR A 78 14.42 -19.42 -10.91
C THR A 78 15.37 -18.23 -10.78
N GLY A 79 15.61 -17.83 -9.53
CA GLY A 79 16.69 -16.94 -9.15
C GLY A 79 17.10 -17.25 -7.71
N THR A 80 17.74 -18.40 -7.52
CA THR A 80 18.49 -18.67 -6.30
C THR A 80 19.73 -17.80 -6.30
N GLU A 81 19.81 -16.81 -5.42
CA GLU A 81 21.11 -16.30 -5.00
C GLU A 81 21.14 -16.17 -3.48
N LYS A 82 21.61 -17.25 -2.84
CA LYS A 82 22.16 -17.20 -1.49
C LYS A 82 23.45 -16.37 -1.56
N ARG A 83 23.41 -15.11 -1.16
CA ARG A 83 24.64 -14.42 -0.76
C ARG A 83 24.84 -14.67 0.73
N LYS A 84 25.89 -15.43 1.05
CA LYS A 84 26.44 -15.49 2.41
C LYS A 84 27.33 -14.27 2.63
N ALA A 85 27.21 -13.72 3.85
CA ALA A 85 28.14 -12.89 4.63
C ALA A 85 28.78 -11.67 3.96
N ASP A 86 28.46 -10.49 4.49
CA ASP A 86 29.47 -9.47 4.74
C ASP A 86 29.05 -8.65 5.98
N ASP A 87 29.79 -8.82 7.07
CA ASP A 87 29.70 -8.05 8.31
C ASP A 87 30.26 -6.63 8.07
N GLY A 88 29.56 -5.85 7.24
CA GLY A 88 29.91 -4.47 6.92
C GLY A 88 29.55 -3.49 8.04
N GLU A 89 30.48 -3.32 8.97
CA GLU A 89 30.51 -2.33 10.05
C GLU A 89 30.01 -0.92 9.59
N PRO A 90 29.03 -0.27 10.28
CA PRO A 90 28.62 1.07 9.91
C PRO A 90 29.68 2.10 10.31
N ASN A 91 30.48 2.49 9.31
CA ASN A 91 31.02 3.82 9.04
C ASN A 91 31.48 4.65 10.27
N LYS A 92 32.76 4.54 10.64
CA LYS A 92 33.41 5.28 11.75
C LYS A 92 33.79 6.73 11.38
N ASP A 93 33.55 7.18 10.16
CA ASP A 93 34.06 8.46 9.66
C ASP A 93 33.19 9.70 9.98
N LEU A 94 31.98 9.53 10.52
CA LEU A 94 31.14 10.69 10.89
C LEU A 94 31.57 11.41 12.18
N LYS A 95 32.43 10.82 13.01
CA LYS A 95 32.85 11.46 14.28
C LYS A 95 33.98 12.48 14.14
N LYS A 96 34.62 12.56 12.96
CA LYS A 96 35.72 13.50 12.72
C LYS A 96 35.23 14.88 12.26
N LEU A 97 34.03 14.96 11.68
CA LEU A 97 33.42 16.21 11.19
C LEU A 97 32.74 17.05 12.27
N LEU A 98 32.38 16.47 13.42
CA LEU A 98 31.73 17.20 14.53
C LEU A 98 32.73 17.89 15.49
N LYS A 99 34.05 17.67 15.33
CA LYS A 99 35.09 18.30 16.16
C LYS A 99 35.68 19.59 15.58
N THR A 100 35.25 20.02 14.39
CA THR A 100 35.78 21.23 13.73
C THR A 100 34.85 22.45 13.88
N PHE A 101 33.62 22.29 14.36
CA PHE A 101 32.66 23.40 14.58
C PHE A 101 32.63 23.92 16.03
N ARG A 102 33.67 23.65 16.82
CA ARG A 102 33.86 24.26 18.14
C ARG A 102 35.31 24.71 18.30
N ALA A 103 35.66 25.76 17.56
CA ALA A 103 36.78 26.65 17.85
C ALA A 103 36.18 28.03 18.16
#